data_AF-A0A2T2ZWE1-F1
#
_entry.id   AF-A0A2T2ZWE1-F1
#
_cell.length_a   1.000
_cell.length_b   1.000
_cell.length_c   1.000
_cell.angle_alpha   90.00
_cell.angle_beta   90.00
_cell.angle_gamma   90.00
#
_symmetry.space_group_name_H-M   'P 1'
#
loop_
_entity.id
_entity.type
_entity.pdbx_description
1 polymer ?
#
loop_
_entity_poly.entity_id
_entity_poly.type
_entity_poly.pdbx_seq_one_letter_code
_entity_poly.pdbx_strand_id
1 'polypeptide(L)'
;MKSSCAATIAFISLLASQAQASVAVSVTATATTEGIISPSLGTAINGALNSPIPTINPVYAALGLGLADRAAVAAPLQKRIAEGPEDLTIKVWNNHGDDITTSHARNAGSPTAVGGALGAGVIANGATASFAVPSGYAGNIAINDGNYELSDDDSLIEVSYVVADGYSFPIADVDISYVNGFSVAITCQCDDVYVVGCNTNLFATGITCADNDGENACVNPERASTTDTTAAPFFAPCAGAACEF
;
A
#
# COMPACT_ATOMS: atom_id res chain seq x y z
N MET A 1 -7.67 -2.07 6.19
CA MET A 1 -8.84 -1.34 5.64
C MET A 1 -8.80 -1.54 4.14
N LYS A 2 -9.87 -2.05 3.50
CA LYS A 2 -9.87 -2.26 2.04
C LYS A 2 -10.41 -1.02 1.35
N SER A 3 -9.68 -0.48 0.38
CA SER A 3 -10.05 0.71 -0.36
C SER A 3 -9.78 0.48 -1.84
N SER A 4 -10.61 1.03 -2.71
CA SER A 4 -10.48 0.94 -4.17
C SER A 4 -10.90 2.26 -4.82
N CYS A 5 -10.46 2.48 -6.05
CA CYS A 5 -10.23 3.82 -6.59
C CYS A 5 -11.07 4.12 -7.84
N ALA A 6 -11.57 5.36 -7.96
CA ALA A 6 -12.26 5.87 -9.15
C ALA A 6 -12.00 7.39 -9.31
N ALA A 7 -11.57 7.79 -10.51
CA ALA A 7 -10.78 9.00 -10.77
C ALA A 7 -11.52 10.36 -10.84
N THR A 8 -10.95 11.40 -10.20
CA THR A 8 -11.05 12.84 -10.58
C THR A 8 -9.88 13.68 -9.99
N ILE A 9 -9.34 14.64 -10.75
CA ILE A 9 -8.17 15.51 -10.44
C ILE A 9 -8.54 16.82 -9.70
N ALA A 10 -7.81 17.22 -8.64
CA ALA A 10 -7.42 18.62 -8.35
C ALA A 10 -6.43 18.79 -7.15
N PHE A 11 -5.27 19.40 -7.42
CA PHE A 11 -4.23 19.83 -6.45
C PHE A 11 -4.62 21.07 -5.63
N ILE A 12 -4.29 21.10 -4.32
CA ILE A 12 -3.59 22.21 -3.61
C ILE A 12 -2.81 21.64 -2.39
N SER A 13 -1.50 21.92 -2.33
CA SER A 13 -0.60 21.64 -1.20
C SER A 13 -0.45 22.89 -0.31
N LEU A 14 -0.43 22.74 1.03
CA LEU A 14 0.48 23.42 1.97
C LEU A 14 0.23 22.97 3.43
N LEU A 15 1.26 22.45 4.10
CA LEU A 15 1.84 22.97 5.37
C LEU A 15 2.85 21.96 5.97
N ALA A 16 4.04 22.47 6.28
CA ALA A 16 5.12 21.74 6.92
C ALA A 16 4.96 21.72 8.45
N SER A 17 5.11 20.54 9.05
CA SER A 17 5.45 20.36 10.46
C SER A 17 6.14 19.00 10.60
N GLN A 18 7.46 19.02 10.79
CA GLN A 18 8.39 17.88 10.92
C GLN A 18 8.13 16.74 9.92
N ALA A 19 8.76 16.83 8.75
CA ALA A 19 8.63 15.84 7.68
C ALA A 19 9.05 14.45 8.16
N GLN A 20 8.06 13.60 8.47
CA GLN A 20 8.26 12.16 8.48
C GLN A 20 8.36 11.72 7.02
N ALA A 21 9.54 11.22 6.67
CA ALA A 21 9.85 10.64 5.37
C ALA A 21 8.90 9.47 5.05
N SER A 22 8.20 9.53 3.91
CA SER A 22 7.40 8.40 3.42
C SER A 22 7.48 8.30 1.90
N VAL A 23 7.46 7.09 1.37
CA VAL A 23 7.23 6.86 -0.06
C VAL A 23 5.72 6.95 -0.30
N ALA A 24 5.31 7.82 -1.20
CA ALA A 24 3.91 7.96 -1.59
C ALA A 24 3.70 7.20 -2.91
N VAL A 25 2.83 6.20 -2.90
CA VAL A 25 2.37 5.55 -4.12
C VAL A 25 1.10 6.24 -4.52
N SER A 26 1.07 6.78 -5.74
CA SER A 26 -0.16 7.27 -6.36
C SER A 26 -0.58 6.27 -7.42
N VAL A 27 -1.77 5.70 -7.26
CA VAL A 27 -2.39 4.93 -8.33
C VAL A 27 -3.30 5.86 -9.10
N THR A 28 -3.03 6.04 -10.39
CA THR A 28 -3.84 6.92 -11.25
C THR A 28 -4.51 6.07 -12.32
N ALA A 29 -5.83 5.89 -12.22
CA ALA A 29 -6.63 5.35 -13.29
C ALA A 29 -6.95 6.48 -14.28
N THR A 30 -6.50 6.37 -15.54
CA THR A 30 -6.89 7.32 -16.59
C THR A 30 -8.20 6.85 -17.22
N ALA A 31 -9.33 7.04 -16.52
CA ALA A 31 -10.67 6.84 -17.05
C ALA A 31 -11.65 7.86 -16.46
N THR A 32 -12.59 8.33 -17.30
CA THR A 32 -13.53 9.40 -16.98
C THR A 32 -14.64 8.93 -16.04
N THR A 33 -14.71 9.54 -14.85
CA THR A 33 -15.90 9.65 -13.96
C THR A 33 -16.12 8.51 -12.92
N GLU A 34 -16.50 8.91 -11.69
CA GLU A 34 -16.34 8.20 -10.38
C GLU A 34 -17.40 7.15 -9.92
N GLY A 35 -16.99 6.12 -9.13
CA GLY A 35 -17.81 5.38 -8.11
C GLY A 35 -17.30 3.99 -7.58
N ILE A 36 -17.97 3.40 -6.56
CA ILE A 36 -17.55 2.61 -5.33
C ILE A 36 -17.85 1.06 -5.27
N ILE A 37 -17.21 0.37 -4.29
CA ILE A 37 -16.84 -1.05 -4.01
C ILE A 37 -17.81 -1.89 -3.12
N SER A 38 -17.86 -3.21 -3.37
CA SER A 38 -18.56 -4.26 -2.58
C SER A 38 -17.65 -5.02 -1.58
N PRO A 39 -18.15 -5.43 -0.40
CA PRO A 39 -17.39 -6.07 0.68
C PRO A 39 -17.06 -7.57 0.51
N SER A 40 -17.31 -8.20 -0.64
CA SER A 40 -17.14 -9.65 -0.81
C SER A 40 -16.39 -10.07 -2.07
N LEU A 41 -15.22 -9.47 -2.34
CA LEU A 41 -14.37 -9.90 -3.44
C LEU A 41 -13.78 -11.29 -3.13
N GLY A 42 -13.94 -12.22 -4.08
CA GLY A 42 -13.41 -13.58 -4.02
C GLY A 42 -11.88 -13.66 -3.84
N THR A 43 -11.38 -14.87 -3.60
CA THR A 43 -10.02 -15.17 -3.10
C THR A 43 -8.90 -14.66 -4.02
N ALA A 44 -8.04 -13.79 -3.51
CA ALA A 44 -6.73 -13.52 -4.10
C ALA A 44 -5.80 -14.70 -3.76
N ILE A 45 -4.92 -15.02 -4.70
CA ILE A 45 -3.93 -16.09 -4.53
C ILE A 45 -3.02 -15.72 -3.34
N ASN A 46 -2.86 -16.65 -2.38
CA ASN A 46 -2.16 -16.53 -1.09
C ASN A 46 -2.87 -15.77 0.06
N GLY A 47 -4.19 -15.57 0.01
CA GLY A 47 -4.97 -15.37 1.24
C GLY A 47 -5.01 -13.95 1.82
N ALA A 48 -4.36 -12.95 1.21
CA ALA A 48 -4.50 -11.54 1.58
C ALA A 48 -5.97 -11.06 1.61
N LEU A 49 -6.84 -11.65 0.77
CA LEU A 49 -8.27 -11.34 0.77
C LEU A 49 -9.10 -12.03 1.87
N ASN A 50 -8.57 -13.04 2.58
CA ASN A 50 -9.29 -13.84 3.58
C ASN A 50 -9.16 -13.33 5.02
N SER A 51 -8.34 -12.30 5.29
CA SER A 51 -8.23 -11.77 6.64
C SER A 51 -9.52 -11.05 7.06
N PRO A 52 -10.16 -11.43 8.18
CA PRO A 52 -11.30 -10.71 8.72
C PRO A 52 -10.88 -9.25 8.98
N ILE A 53 -11.78 -8.31 8.66
CA ILE A 53 -11.60 -6.89 8.93
C ILE A 53 -11.15 -6.74 10.40
N PRO A 54 -10.01 -6.10 10.70
CA PRO A 54 -9.64 -5.81 12.07
C PRO A 54 -10.76 -4.99 12.70
N THR A 55 -11.44 -5.55 13.70
CA THR A 55 -12.37 -4.79 14.53
C THR A 55 -11.61 -3.60 15.10
N ILE A 56 -12.14 -2.39 14.90
CA ILE A 56 -11.55 -1.14 15.38
C ILE A 56 -11.11 -1.33 16.83
N ASN A 57 -9.81 -1.23 17.10
CA ASN A 57 -9.30 -1.31 18.45
C ASN A 57 -9.94 -0.17 19.26
N PRO A 58 -10.70 -0.47 20.34
CA PRO A 58 -11.47 0.52 21.10
C PRO A 58 -10.60 1.58 21.76
N VAL A 59 -9.28 1.38 21.84
CA VAL A 59 -8.33 2.37 22.34
C VAL A 59 -8.27 3.62 21.45
N TYR A 60 -8.41 3.48 20.12
CA TYR A 60 -8.47 4.63 19.21
C TYR A 60 -9.81 5.39 19.31
N ALA A 61 -10.88 4.74 19.74
CA ALA A 61 -12.16 5.38 20.02
C ALA A 61 -12.14 6.23 21.30
N ALA A 62 -11.32 5.84 22.28
CA ALA A 62 -11.23 6.51 23.58
C ALA A 62 -10.39 7.80 23.56
N LEU A 63 -9.48 7.97 22.58
CA LEU A 63 -8.55 9.12 22.54
C LEU A 63 -9.14 10.41 21.94
N GLY A 64 -10.39 10.40 21.47
CA GLY A 64 -11.08 11.64 21.05
C GLY A 64 -10.46 12.39 19.87
N LEU A 65 -9.47 11.79 19.19
CA LEU A 65 -8.85 12.35 18.00
C LEU A 65 -9.80 12.11 16.80
N GLY A 66 -10.66 13.09 16.50
CA GLY A 66 -11.23 13.30 15.17
C GLY A 66 -12.30 12.31 14.65
N LEU A 67 -13.14 11.72 15.51
CA LEU A 67 -14.18 10.77 15.05
C LEU A 67 -15.48 11.40 14.51
N ALA A 68 -15.66 12.72 14.66
CA ALA A 68 -16.82 13.39 14.05
C ALA A 68 -16.76 13.39 12.52
N ASP A 69 -15.58 13.26 11.93
CA ASP A 69 -15.39 13.25 10.48
C ASP A 69 -15.62 11.85 9.86
N ARG A 70 -15.32 10.77 10.60
CA ARG A 70 -15.37 9.40 10.07
C ARG A 70 -16.76 8.79 9.92
N ALA A 71 -17.74 9.20 10.74
CA ALA A 71 -19.12 8.73 10.59
C ALA A 71 -19.81 9.29 9.34
N ALA A 72 -19.36 10.45 8.85
CA ALA A 72 -19.80 11.02 7.57
C ALA A 72 -19.22 10.26 6.35
N VAL A 73 -18.11 9.52 6.52
CA VAL A 73 -17.46 8.70 5.47
C VAL A 73 -18.18 7.38 5.24
N ALA A 74 -18.97 6.87 6.20
CA ALA A 74 -19.63 5.57 6.09
C ALA A 74 -20.92 5.57 5.25
N ALA A 75 -21.56 6.73 5.04
CA ALA A 75 -22.89 6.82 4.45
C ALA A 75 -22.98 7.00 2.91
N PRO A 76 -21.91 7.30 2.14
CA PRO A 76 -22.00 7.31 0.67
C PRO A 76 -21.17 6.23 -0.05
N LEU A 77 -20.71 5.16 0.62
CA LEU A 77 -19.90 4.09 -0.01
C LEU A 77 -20.72 3.15 -0.95
N GLN A 78 -21.74 3.64 -1.65
CA GLN A 78 -22.56 2.88 -2.62
C GLN A 78 -22.70 3.59 -4.00
N LYS A 79 -21.72 4.42 -4.38
CA LYS A 79 -21.61 4.94 -5.75
C LYS A 79 -21.20 3.80 -6.68
N ARG A 80 -21.53 3.83 -7.96
CA ARG A 80 -21.36 2.71 -8.91
C ARG A 80 -19.98 2.74 -9.58
N ILE A 81 -19.28 1.60 -9.62
CA ILE A 81 -17.98 1.48 -10.29
C ILE A 81 -18.15 1.66 -11.81
N ALA A 82 -17.39 2.58 -12.39
CA ALA A 82 -17.22 2.66 -13.84
C ALA A 82 -16.31 1.54 -14.34
N GLU A 83 -16.42 1.16 -15.61
CA GLU A 83 -15.45 0.24 -16.20
C GLU A 83 -14.03 0.76 -15.95
N GLY A 84 -13.18 -0.07 -15.34
CA GLY A 84 -11.78 0.28 -15.09
C GLY A 84 -11.03 0.54 -16.41
N PRO A 85 -9.89 1.25 -16.37
CA PRO A 85 -9.08 1.44 -17.58
C PRO A 85 -8.63 0.09 -18.16
N GLU A 86 -8.18 0.07 -19.41
CA GLU A 86 -7.57 -1.15 -19.97
C GLU A 86 -6.29 -1.52 -19.21
N ASP A 87 -5.51 -0.49 -18.85
CA ASP A 87 -4.28 -0.60 -18.08
C ASP A 87 -4.32 0.27 -16.81
N LEU A 88 -3.85 -0.30 -15.71
CA LEU A 88 -3.65 0.40 -14.45
C LEU A 88 -2.25 1.03 -14.42
N THR A 89 -2.16 2.35 -14.27
CA THR A 89 -0.87 3.03 -14.05
C THR A 89 -0.57 3.15 -12.56
N ILE A 90 0.58 2.62 -12.17
CA ILE A 90 1.13 2.71 -10.81
C ILE A 90 2.28 3.69 -10.85
N LYS A 91 2.21 4.72 -9.99
CA LYS A 91 3.26 5.73 -9.85
C LYS A 91 3.83 5.68 -8.43
N VAL A 92 5.14 5.46 -8.34
CA VAL A 92 5.88 5.51 -7.08
C VAL A 92 6.53 6.88 -6.99
N TRP A 93 6.20 7.64 -5.95
CA TRP A 93 6.81 8.93 -5.64
C TRP A 93 7.70 8.80 -4.42
N ASN A 94 9.00 8.99 -4.62
CA ASN A 94 9.96 9.02 -3.54
C ASN A 94 9.89 10.37 -2.79
N ASN A 95 9.28 10.37 -1.60
CA ASN A 95 9.35 11.46 -0.62
C ASN A 95 10.02 11.00 0.69
N HIS A 96 10.88 9.98 0.61
CA HIS A 96 11.65 9.41 1.72
C HIS A 96 12.74 10.36 2.24
N GLY A 97 13.13 11.38 1.47
CA GLY A 97 14.18 12.32 1.88
C GLY A 97 15.59 11.90 1.46
N ASP A 98 15.77 10.63 1.09
CA ASP A 98 16.94 10.07 0.42
C ASP A 98 16.50 9.30 -0.84
N ASP A 99 17.46 8.84 -1.65
CA ASP A 99 17.17 7.93 -2.76
C ASP A 99 16.55 6.63 -2.22
N ILE A 100 15.76 5.93 -3.03
CA ILE A 100 15.22 4.59 -2.69
C ILE A 100 15.64 3.59 -3.75
N THR A 101 15.93 2.37 -3.33
CA THR A 101 16.12 1.23 -4.23
C THR A 101 14.81 0.47 -4.32
N THR A 102 14.43 0.05 -5.52
CA THR A 102 13.22 -0.75 -5.75
C THR A 102 13.52 -2.02 -6.54
N SER A 103 12.75 -3.08 -6.32
CA SER A 103 12.67 -4.23 -7.20
C SER A 103 11.22 -4.62 -7.42
N HIS A 104 10.94 -5.25 -8.55
CA HIS A 104 9.59 -5.60 -8.95
C HIS A 104 9.51 -7.11 -9.16
N ALA A 105 8.53 -7.74 -8.53
CA ALA A 105 8.21 -9.14 -8.75
C ALA A 105 6.77 -9.27 -9.26
N ARG A 106 6.53 -10.31 -10.05
CA ARG A 106 5.19 -10.66 -10.54
C ARG A 106 4.85 -12.08 -10.11
N ASN A 107 3.58 -12.31 -9.85
CA ASN A 107 3.08 -13.64 -9.55
C ASN A 107 3.22 -14.53 -10.79
N ALA A 108 3.38 -15.84 -10.55
CA ALA A 108 3.45 -16.81 -11.62
C ALA A 108 2.17 -16.77 -12.48
N GLY A 109 2.32 -16.64 -13.79
CA GLY A 109 1.20 -16.53 -14.74
C GLY A 109 0.61 -15.13 -14.88
N SER A 110 1.05 -14.16 -14.09
CA SER A 110 0.62 -12.77 -14.24
C SER A 110 1.21 -12.13 -15.51
N PRO A 111 0.46 -11.28 -16.24
CA PRO A 111 0.99 -10.54 -17.38
C PRO A 111 2.13 -9.59 -16.97
N THR A 112 2.97 -9.23 -17.94
CA THR A 112 3.98 -8.18 -17.77
C THR A 112 3.35 -6.79 -17.90
N ALA A 113 4.01 -5.75 -17.38
CA ALA A 113 3.63 -4.38 -17.72
C ALA A 113 3.66 -4.16 -19.23
N VAL A 114 2.76 -3.29 -19.67
CA VAL A 114 2.65 -2.83 -21.05
C VAL A 114 3.43 -1.54 -21.29
N GLY A 115 3.89 -0.86 -20.23
CA GLY A 115 4.69 0.36 -20.33
C GLY A 115 5.42 0.73 -19.04
N GLY A 116 6.44 1.59 -19.18
CA GLY A 116 7.30 2.02 -18.08
C GLY A 116 8.43 1.05 -17.75
N ALA A 117 9.19 1.34 -16.69
CA ALA A 117 10.28 0.48 -16.22
C ALA A 117 9.77 -0.43 -15.09
N LEU A 118 9.87 -1.74 -15.28
CA LEU A 118 9.58 -2.79 -14.29
C LEU A 118 10.85 -3.42 -13.68
N GLY A 119 12.00 -2.75 -13.83
CA GLY A 119 13.27 -3.29 -13.36
C GLY A 119 13.55 -2.92 -11.91
N ALA A 120 14.52 -3.62 -11.33
CA ALA A 120 15.21 -3.06 -10.18
C ALA A 120 15.84 -1.71 -10.57
N GLY A 121 15.83 -0.76 -9.66
CA GLY A 121 16.34 0.57 -9.94
C GLY A 121 16.40 1.47 -8.72
N VAL A 122 16.99 2.65 -8.91
CA VAL A 122 17.03 3.70 -7.90
C VAL A 122 16.07 4.80 -8.33
N ILE A 123 15.19 5.22 -7.43
CA ILE A 123 14.34 6.39 -7.60
C ILE A 123 14.95 7.49 -6.73
N ALA A 124 15.53 8.50 -7.37
CA ALA A 124 16.14 9.61 -6.65
C ALA A 124 15.14 10.32 -5.73
N ASN A 125 15.63 10.96 -4.65
CA ASN A 125 14.78 11.74 -3.76
C ASN A 125 13.97 12.80 -4.53
N GLY A 126 12.65 12.86 -4.29
CA GLY A 126 11.71 13.75 -4.97
C GLY A 126 11.33 13.32 -6.40
N ALA A 127 11.96 12.26 -6.93
CA ALA A 127 11.64 11.73 -8.25
C ALA A 127 10.46 10.74 -8.20
N THR A 128 9.95 10.41 -9.39
CA THR A 128 8.86 9.46 -9.54
C THR A 128 9.21 8.41 -10.59
N ALA A 129 8.81 7.16 -10.36
CA ALA A 129 8.78 6.11 -11.37
C ALA A 129 7.33 5.73 -11.68
N SER A 130 7.07 5.25 -12.89
CA SER A 130 5.73 4.80 -13.28
C SER A 130 5.80 3.61 -14.21
N PHE A 131 4.82 2.72 -14.08
CA PHE A 131 4.61 1.58 -14.97
C PHE A 131 3.11 1.30 -15.10
N ALA A 132 2.72 0.73 -16.24
CA ALA A 132 1.33 0.43 -16.57
C ALA A 132 1.14 -1.09 -16.71
N VAL A 133 0.14 -1.64 -16.04
CA VAL A 133 -0.14 -3.08 -16.00
C VAL A 133 -1.54 -3.40 -16.53
N PRO A 134 -1.71 -4.47 -17.32
CA PRO A 134 -3.02 -4.82 -17.87
C PRO A 134 -3.86 -5.60 -16.85
N SER A 135 -5.15 -5.78 -17.17
CA SER A 135 -6.04 -6.70 -16.44
C SER A 135 -5.42 -8.10 -16.31
N GLY A 136 -5.54 -8.70 -15.13
CA GLY A 136 -4.92 -9.97 -14.75
C GLY A 136 -3.59 -9.80 -14.00
N TYR A 137 -3.07 -8.57 -13.86
CA TYR A 137 -1.82 -8.32 -13.16
C TYR A 137 -1.91 -8.62 -11.66
N ALA A 138 -0.85 -9.19 -11.10
CA ALA A 138 -0.64 -9.39 -9.68
C ALA A 138 0.87 -9.47 -9.41
N GLY A 139 1.36 -8.69 -8.45
CA GLY A 139 2.78 -8.63 -8.12
C GLY A 139 3.05 -7.67 -6.98
N ASN A 140 4.34 -7.41 -6.72
CA ASN A 140 4.76 -6.50 -5.68
C ASN A 140 5.97 -5.66 -6.09
N ILE A 141 6.20 -4.61 -5.32
CA ILE A 141 7.39 -3.76 -5.38
C ILE A 141 8.02 -3.80 -3.99
N ALA A 142 9.24 -4.32 -3.89
CA ALA A 142 10.05 -4.18 -2.70
C ALA A 142 10.78 -2.84 -2.74
N ILE A 143 10.84 -2.13 -1.62
CA ILE A 143 11.46 -0.81 -1.52
C ILE A 143 12.38 -0.79 -0.30
N ASN A 144 13.58 -0.23 -0.46
CA ASN A 144 14.50 0.07 0.62
C ASN A 144 15.10 1.47 0.42
N ASP A 145 15.82 1.95 1.42
CA ASP A 145 16.69 3.11 1.31
C ASP A 145 17.78 2.88 0.25
N GLY A 146 18.11 3.92 -0.51
CA GLY A 146 18.99 3.87 -1.67
C GLY A 146 20.43 3.46 -1.37
N ASN A 147 20.83 3.46 -0.09
CA ASN A 147 22.16 3.06 0.34
C ASN A 147 22.28 1.56 0.67
N TYR A 148 21.18 0.82 0.62
CA TYR A 148 21.12 -0.59 1.02
C TYR A 148 20.64 -1.47 -0.14
N GLU A 149 21.03 -2.75 -0.09
CA GLU A 149 20.51 -3.74 -1.02
C GLU A 149 19.08 -4.14 -0.64
N LEU A 150 18.33 -4.66 -1.61
CA LEU A 150 17.02 -5.25 -1.33
C LEU A 150 17.20 -6.68 -0.82
N SER A 151 16.41 -7.05 0.18
CA SER A 151 16.34 -8.38 0.78
C SER A 151 14.89 -8.91 0.70
N ASP A 152 14.66 -10.09 1.26
CA ASP A 152 13.31 -10.64 1.40
C ASP A 152 12.56 -10.03 2.61
N ASP A 153 13.16 -9.04 3.29
CA ASP A 153 12.67 -8.43 4.55
C ASP A 153 12.19 -6.97 4.37
N ASP A 154 12.11 -6.50 3.12
CA ASP A 154 11.76 -5.12 2.80
C ASP A 154 10.26 -4.79 2.93
N SER A 155 9.98 -3.50 3.06
CA SER A 155 8.64 -2.95 2.90
C SER A 155 8.12 -3.19 1.48
N LEU A 156 6.89 -3.71 1.36
CA LEU A 156 6.28 -4.07 0.08
C LEU A 156 5.08 -3.18 -0.28
N ILE A 157 4.95 -2.88 -1.58
CA ILE A 157 3.68 -2.49 -2.20
C ILE A 157 3.18 -3.71 -2.95
N GLU A 158 2.04 -4.26 -2.55
CA GLU A 158 1.40 -5.39 -3.22
C GLU A 158 0.24 -4.89 -4.06
N VAL A 159 0.19 -5.29 -5.33
CA VAL A 159 -0.84 -4.83 -6.28
C VAL A 159 -1.46 -6.00 -7.01
N SER A 160 -2.78 -6.02 -7.05
CA SER A 160 -3.59 -6.90 -7.89
C SER A 160 -4.53 -6.06 -8.76
N TYR A 161 -4.60 -6.35 -10.05
CA TYR A 161 -5.52 -5.72 -10.99
C TYR A 161 -6.28 -6.78 -11.77
N VAL A 162 -7.37 -7.28 -11.18
CA VAL A 162 -8.05 -8.50 -11.64
C VAL A 162 -9.55 -8.33 -11.64
N VAL A 163 -10.26 -9.09 -12.48
CA VAL A 163 -11.73 -9.17 -12.45
C VAL A 163 -12.13 -10.00 -11.23
N ALA A 164 -12.52 -9.32 -10.16
CA ALA A 164 -12.95 -9.96 -8.93
C ALA A 164 -14.35 -10.58 -9.06
N ASP A 165 -14.67 -11.55 -8.20
CA ASP A 165 -15.99 -12.19 -8.21
C ASP A 165 -17.11 -11.16 -8.01
N GLY A 166 -18.16 -11.29 -8.82
CA GLY A 166 -19.27 -10.33 -8.88
C GLY A 166 -19.03 -9.09 -9.74
N TYR A 167 -17.90 -8.97 -10.44
CA TYR A 167 -17.58 -7.84 -11.33
C TYR A 167 -17.36 -8.28 -12.78
N SER A 168 -17.57 -7.34 -13.69
CA SER A 168 -17.38 -7.55 -15.15
C SER A 168 -16.15 -6.83 -15.71
N PHE A 169 -15.37 -6.16 -14.86
CA PHE A 169 -14.18 -5.39 -15.21
C PHE A 169 -13.14 -5.54 -14.07
N PRO A 170 -11.85 -5.28 -14.34
CA PRO A 170 -10.80 -5.41 -13.33
C PRO A 170 -10.88 -4.34 -12.24
N ILE A 171 -10.60 -4.75 -11.00
CA ILE A 171 -10.50 -3.90 -9.82
C ILE A 171 -9.06 -3.91 -9.33
N ALA A 172 -8.55 -2.71 -9.02
CA ALA A 172 -7.26 -2.55 -8.36
C ALA A 172 -7.44 -2.79 -6.86
N ASP A 173 -6.64 -3.70 -6.32
CA ASP A 173 -6.43 -3.92 -4.91
C ASP A 173 -4.97 -3.65 -4.61
N VAL A 174 -4.72 -2.81 -3.61
CA VAL A 174 -3.37 -2.38 -3.23
C VAL A 174 -3.23 -2.47 -1.73
N ASP A 175 -2.22 -3.18 -1.28
CA ASP A 175 -1.85 -3.30 0.12
C ASP A 175 -0.42 -2.80 0.32
N ILE A 176 -0.21 -2.11 1.45
CA ILE A 176 1.14 -1.88 1.96
C ILE A 176 1.41 -2.97 2.98
N SER A 177 2.47 -3.73 2.76
CA SER A 177 2.75 -4.95 3.50
C SER A 177 4.10 -4.86 4.18
N TYR A 178 4.05 -5.05 5.49
CA TYR A 178 5.19 -5.30 6.36
C TYR A 178 5.18 -6.75 6.87
N VAL A 179 4.49 -7.65 6.16
CA VAL A 179 4.47 -9.09 6.47
C VAL A 179 5.88 -9.66 6.41
N ASN A 180 6.68 -9.27 5.43
CA ASN A 180 8.07 -9.71 5.30
C ASN A 180 9.00 -8.98 6.28
N GLY A 181 8.86 -7.66 6.33
CA GLY A 181 9.57 -6.80 7.26
C GLY A 181 9.33 -5.32 6.93
N PHE A 182 10.13 -4.45 7.53
CA PHE A 182 10.03 -3.00 7.32
C PHE A 182 11.40 -2.41 7.06
N SER A 183 11.51 -1.64 5.98
CA SER A 183 12.71 -0.89 5.61
C SER A 183 12.45 0.60 5.45
N VAL A 184 11.35 0.95 4.76
CA VAL A 184 10.88 2.35 4.61
C VAL A 184 9.38 2.47 4.87
N ALA A 185 8.94 3.66 5.29
CA ALA A 185 7.52 3.96 5.47
C ALA A 185 6.85 4.18 4.11
N ILE A 186 5.73 3.49 3.86
CA ILE A 186 5.00 3.59 2.59
C ILE A 186 3.55 3.96 2.86
N THR A 187 3.04 4.89 2.05
CA THR A 187 1.61 5.22 1.98
C THR A 187 1.13 5.08 0.55
N CYS A 188 -0.11 4.63 0.38
CA CYS A 188 -0.78 4.58 -0.90
C CYS A 188 -1.92 5.60 -0.93
N GLN A 189 -2.02 6.28 -2.06
CA GLN A 189 -3.06 7.25 -2.37
C GLN A 189 -3.69 6.92 -3.72
N CYS A 190 -4.99 7.18 -3.78
CA CYS A 190 -5.74 7.18 -5.03
C CYS A 190 -6.47 8.51 -5.13
N ASP A 191 -6.30 9.18 -6.27
CA ASP A 191 -6.95 10.47 -6.53
C ASP A 191 -6.72 11.46 -5.38
N ASP A 192 -5.46 11.55 -4.93
CA ASP A 192 -4.99 12.38 -3.81
C ASP A 192 -5.62 12.04 -2.44
N VAL A 193 -6.34 10.92 -2.32
CA VAL A 193 -6.90 10.39 -1.07
C VAL A 193 -6.06 9.23 -0.57
N TYR A 194 -5.60 9.32 0.68
CA TYR A 194 -4.92 8.20 1.35
C TYR A 194 -5.85 7.01 1.52
N VAL A 195 -5.43 5.85 1.03
CA VAL A 195 -6.24 4.64 1.00
C VAL A 195 -5.71 3.55 1.94
N VAL A 196 -4.39 3.38 2.03
CA VAL A 196 -3.72 2.38 2.87
C VAL A 196 -2.27 2.79 3.13
N GLY A 197 -1.62 2.17 4.12
CA GLY A 197 -0.22 2.35 4.46
C GLY A 197 0.04 3.16 5.72
N CYS A 198 1.31 3.29 6.08
CA CYS A 198 1.77 3.90 7.31
C CYS A 198 2.92 4.87 7.01
N ASN A 199 2.80 6.14 7.40
CA ASN A 199 3.87 7.13 7.21
C ASN A 199 4.91 7.16 8.35
N THR A 200 4.77 6.29 9.36
CA THR A 200 5.67 6.26 10.51
C THR A 200 6.97 5.57 10.14
N ASN A 201 8.10 6.26 10.26
CA ASN A 201 9.41 5.62 10.25
C ASN A 201 9.58 4.81 11.56
N LEU A 202 9.43 3.49 11.49
CA LEU A 202 9.46 2.61 12.67
C LEU A 202 10.83 2.65 13.38
N PHE A 203 11.94 2.80 12.66
CA PHE A 203 13.28 2.94 13.25
C PHE A 203 13.43 4.23 14.09
N ALA A 204 12.63 5.27 13.81
CA ALA A 204 12.66 6.54 14.53
C ALA A 204 11.74 6.59 15.76
N THR A 205 10.98 5.53 16.04
CA THR A 205 10.01 5.49 17.15
C THR A 205 10.64 5.25 18.53
N GLY A 206 11.91 4.84 18.56
CA GLY A 206 12.59 4.38 19.76
C GLY A 206 12.25 2.95 20.17
N ILE A 207 11.41 2.23 19.40
CA ILE A 207 11.17 0.80 19.56
C ILE A 207 12.30 0.06 18.84
N THR A 208 13.00 -0.82 19.55
CA THR A 208 14.10 -1.60 18.99
C THR A 208 13.56 -2.65 18.01
N CYS A 209 14.12 -2.67 16.80
CA CYS A 209 13.97 -3.80 15.90
C CYS A 209 14.65 -5.04 16.50
N ALA A 210 13.88 -6.10 16.76
CA ALA A 210 14.40 -7.30 17.41
C ALA A 210 15.26 -8.16 16.48
N ASP A 211 15.01 -8.10 15.17
CA ASP A 211 15.69 -8.87 14.13
C ASP A 211 15.99 -7.96 12.95
N ASN A 212 17.14 -7.28 13.00
CA ASN A 212 17.62 -6.40 11.94
C ASN A 212 18.50 -7.23 10.99
N ASP A 213 18.20 -7.20 9.70
CA ASP A 213 18.87 -8.03 8.69
C ASP A 213 20.26 -7.51 8.27
N GLY A 214 20.62 -6.29 8.70
CA GLY A 214 21.84 -5.60 8.34
C GLY A 214 21.72 -4.71 7.09
N GLU A 215 20.60 -4.77 6.39
CA GLU A 215 20.33 -4.07 5.13
C GLU A 215 19.21 -3.03 5.29
N ASN A 216 19.18 -2.32 6.42
CA ASN A 216 18.12 -1.35 6.74
C ASN A 216 16.70 -1.96 6.79
N ALA A 217 16.56 -3.27 6.97
CA ALA A 217 15.27 -3.87 7.21
C ALA A 217 15.15 -4.46 8.63
N CYS A 218 13.93 -4.43 9.14
CA CYS A 218 13.53 -5.16 10.33
C CYS A 218 12.67 -6.34 9.91
N VAL A 219 13.15 -7.55 10.14
CA VAL A 219 12.42 -8.79 9.86
C VAL A 219 11.16 -8.83 10.73
N ASN A 220 10.02 -9.12 10.11
CA ASN A 220 8.81 -9.37 10.87
C ASN A 220 8.84 -10.79 11.46
N PRO A 221 8.87 -10.95 12.79
CA PRO A 221 8.91 -12.28 13.39
C PRO A 221 7.63 -13.09 13.13
N GLU A 222 6.53 -12.44 12.79
CA GLU A 222 5.23 -13.07 12.54
C GLU A 222 5.06 -13.52 11.08
N ARG A 223 6.02 -13.26 10.18
CA ARG A 223 5.92 -13.54 8.73
C ARG A 223 5.61 -14.99 8.34
N ALA A 224 5.90 -15.93 9.22
CA ALA A 224 5.66 -17.35 9.02
C ALA A 224 4.35 -17.83 9.65
N SER A 225 3.69 -16.98 10.44
CA SER A 225 2.44 -17.31 11.10
C SER A 225 1.26 -17.14 10.14
N THR A 226 0.29 -18.03 10.24
CA THR A 226 -1.00 -17.89 9.54
C THR A 226 -2.15 -17.69 10.51
N THR A 227 -1.86 -17.55 11.80
CA THR A 227 -2.85 -17.49 12.89
C THR A 227 -2.70 -16.26 13.76
N ASP A 228 -1.55 -15.57 13.68
CA ASP A 228 -1.36 -14.35 14.43
C ASP A 228 -2.23 -13.23 13.87
N THR A 229 -2.73 -12.41 14.79
CA THR A 229 -3.68 -11.32 14.50
C THR A 229 -3.23 -10.03 15.18
N THR A 230 -2.04 -10.05 15.76
CA THR A 230 -1.46 -8.94 16.51
C THR A 230 -0.07 -8.69 15.99
N ALA A 231 0.20 -7.42 15.67
CA ALA A 231 1.50 -6.96 15.24
C ALA A 231 2.57 -7.18 16.31
N ALA A 232 3.78 -7.58 15.91
CA ALA A 232 4.93 -7.55 16.79
C ALA A 232 5.21 -6.09 17.26
N PRO A 233 5.85 -5.89 18.43
CA PRO A 233 5.98 -4.57 19.04
C PRO A 233 6.59 -3.48 18.15
N PHE A 234 7.56 -3.84 17.30
CA PHE A 234 8.18 -2.90 16.35
C PHE A 234 7.19 -2.38 15.29
N PHE A 235 6.28 -3.24 14.83
CA PHE A 235 5.30 -2.96 13.78
C PHE A 235 4.00 -2.36 14.34
N ALA A 236 3.72 -2.55 15.63
CA ALA A 236 2.51 -2.06 16.30
C ALA A 236 2.13 -0.58 16.03
N PRO A 237 3.06 0.38 15.83
CA PRO A 237 2.68 1.75 15.45
C PRO A 237 1.95 1.87 14.11
N CYS A 238 2.06 0.88 13.23
CA CYS A 238 1.40 0.84 11.92
C CYS A 238 0.18 -0.11 11.88
N ALA A 239 -0.17 -0.74 13.01
CA ALA A 239 -1.17 -1.78 13.06
C ALA A 239 -2.55 -1.32 12.56
N GLY A 240 -3.07 -2.04 11.57
CA GLY A 240 -4.34 -1.77 10.91
C GLY A 240 -4.27 -0.76 9.76
N ALA A 241 -3.11 -0.13 9.54
CA ALA A 241 -2.82 0.75 8.41
C ALA A 241 -1.99 0.03 7.32
N ALA A 242 -1.12 -0.89 7.72
CA ALA A 242 -0.41 -1.83 6.84
C ALA A 242 -0.76 -3.30 7.21
N CYS A 243 -0.53 -4.23 6.28
CA CYS A 243 -0.58 -5.67 6.55
C CYS A 243 0.69 -6.09 7.29
N GLU A 244 0.57 -6.85 8.38
CA GLU A 244 1.68 -7.10 9.33
C GLU A 244 1.77 -8.55 9.82
N PHE A 245 0.95 -9.46 9.29
CA PHE A 245 0.87 -10.86 9.67
C PHE A 245 0.23 -11.69 8.56
#